data_AF-A0A3D0EW21-F1
#
_entry.id   AF-A0A3D0EW21-F1
#
_cell.length_a   1.000
_cell.length_b   1.000
_cell.length_c   1.000
_cell.angle_alpha   90.00
_cell.angle_beta   90.00
_cell.angle_gamma   90.00
#
_symmetry.space_group_name_H-M   'P 1'
#
loop_
_entity.id
_entity.type
_entity.pdbx_description
1 polymer ?
#
loop_
_entity_poly.entity_id
_entity_poly.type
_entity_poly.pdbx_seq_one_letter_code
_entity_poly.pdbx_strand_id
1 'polypeptide(L)' 'AHFFRSVWNLGSAGVSVPLQINREGNELKFVINSADRNDFLLKPKTH' A
#
# COMPACT_ATOMS: atom_id res chain seq x y z
N ALA A 1 14.93 -11.70 -5.71
CA ALA A 1 14.04 -10.60 -5.29
C ALA A 1 12.57 -11.07 -5.31
N HIS A 2 11.99 -11.35 -4.14
CA HIS A 2 10.60 -11.88 -4.03
C HIS A 2 9.61 -10.84 -3.48
N PHE A 3 10.09 -9.91 -2.64
CA PHE A 3 9.25 -8.92 -1.96
C PHE A 3 8.35 -8.14 -2.92
N PHE A 4 8.92 -7.46 -3.92
CA PHE A 4 8.11 -6.67 -4.82
C PHE A 4 7.14 -7.51 -5.67
N ARG A 5 7.51 -8.75 -6.04
CA ARG A 5 6.59 -9.67 -6.74
C ARG A 5 5.37 -10.02 -5.88
N SER A 6 5.58 -10.28 -4.60
CA SER A 6 4.49 -10.50 -3.64
C SER A 6 3.60 -9.26 -3.51
N VAL A 7 4.20 -8.07 -3.48
CA VAL A 7 3.46 -6.79 -3.45
C VAL A 7 2.60 -6.62 -4.71
N TRP A 8 3.16 -6.85 -5.91
CA TRP A 8 2.39 -6.74 -7.16
C TRP A 8 1.29 -7.80 -7.30
N ASN A 9 1.33 -8.89 -6.53
CA ASN A 9 0.35 -9.96 -6.55
C ASN A 9 -0.71 -9.85 -5.43
N LEU A 10 -0.79 -8.73 -4.71
CA LEU A 10 -1.75 -8.51 -3.61
C LEU A 10 -3.22 -8.52 -4.07
N GLY A 11 -3.48 -8.30 -5.36
CA GLY A 11 -4.82 -8.24 -5.94
C GLY A 11 -5.28 -6.80 -6.22
N SER A 12 -6.60 -6.61 -6.31
CA SER A 12 -7.22 -5.31 -6.62
C SER A 12 -6.99 -4.26 -5.53
N ALA A 13 -7.21 -2.98 -5.87
CA ALA A 13 -7.29 -1.92 -4.88
C ALA A 13 -8.38 -2.22 -3.83
N GLY A 14 -8.14 -1.87 -2.57
CA GLY A 14 -9.04 -2.11 -1.44
C GLY A 14 -8.72 -3.35 -0.59
N VAL A 15 -7.71 -4.15 -0.95
CA VAL A 15 -7.33 -5.33 -0.15
C VAL A 15 -6.59 -4.95 1.13
N SER A 16 -6.82 -5.69 2.21
CA SER A 16 -6.07 -5.51 3.47
C SER A 16 -4.68 -6.13 3.36
N VAL A 17 -3.66 -5.32 3.65
CA VAL A 17 -2.24 -5.67 3.57
C VAL A 17 -1.63 -5.59 4.97
N PRO A 18 -1.23 -6.72 5.57
CA PRO A 18 -0.48 -6.70 6.82
C PRO A 18 0.95 -6.23 6.56
N LEU A 19 1.41 -5.26 7.35
CA LEU A 19 2.77 -4.73 7.32
C LEU A 19 3.42 -4.87 8.70
N GLN A 20 4.65 -5.35 8.70
CA GLN A 20 5.52 -5.33 9.87
C GLN A 20 6.65 -4.34 9.62
N ILE A 21 6.82 -3.38 10.53
CA ILE A 21 7.80 -2.31 10.43
C ILE A 21 8.65 -2.33 11.69
N ASN A 22 9.97 -2.34 11.54
CA ASN A 22 10.86 -2.05 12.65
C ASN A 22 11.20 -0.55 12.62
N ARG A 23 10.82 0.17 13.68
CA ARG A 23 11.12 1.58 13.84
C ARG A 23 11.83 1.77 15.17
N GLU A 24 13.12 2.13 15.11
CA GLU A 24 13.93 2.43 16.30
C GLU A 24 13.96 1.25 17.31
N GLY A 25 14.00 0.02 16.80
CA GLY A 25 13.96 -1.19 17.63
C GLY A 25 12.56 -1.61 18.08
N ASN A 26 11.53 -0.80 17.80
CA ASN A 26 10.14 -1.17 18.05
C ASN A 26 9.55 -1.86 16.82
N GLU A 27 9.14 -3.11 16.99
CA GLU A 27 8.38 -3.84 15.97
C GLU A 27 6.91 -3.47 16.04
N LEU A 28 6.42 -2.89 14.95
CA LEU A 28 5.06 -2.45 14.78
C LEU A 28 4.38 -3.33 13.74
N LYS A 29 3.14 -3.73 14.03
CA LYS A 29 2.31 -4.52 13.11
C LYS A 29 1.05 -3.73 12.80
N PHE A 30 0.84 -3.44 11.52
CA PHE A 30 -0.31 -2.69 11.05
C PHE A 30 -1.03 -3.47 9.95
N VAL A 31 -2.33 -3.24 9.83
CA VAL A 31 -3.10 -3.65 8.66
C VAL A 31 -3.50 -2.36 7.95
N ILE A 32 -3.05 -2.20 6.71
CA ILE A 32 -3.44 -1.08 5.85
C ILE A 32 -4.36 -1.59 4.74
N ASN A 33 -5.22 -0.73 4.20
CA ASN A 33 -5.95 -1.06 2.99
C ASN A 33 -5.16 -0.53 1.78
N SER A 34 -5.02 -1.35 0.74
CA SER A 34 -4.54 -0.86 -0.55
C SER A 34 -5.58 0.11 -1.14
N ALA A 35 -5.14 1.00 -2.01
CA ALA A 35 -6.01 1.98 -2.65
C ALA A 35 -5.59 2.17 -4.10
N ASP A 36 -6.53 2.62 -4.93
CA ASP A 36 -6.24 2.89 -6.34
C ASP A 36 -5.32 4.11 -6.43
N ARG A 37 -4.29 4.01 -7.27
CA ARG A 37 -3.32 5.12 -7.44
C ARG A 37 -4.01 6.40 -7.90
N ASN A 38 -5.03 6.30 -8.74
CA ASN A 38 -5.74 7.44 -9.32
C ASN A 38 -6.51 8.24 -8.26
N ASP A 39 -6.85 7.64 -7.12
CA ASP A 39 -7.53 8.33 -6.02
C ASP A 39 -6.62 9.39 -5.36
N PHE A 40 -5.30 9.21 -5.46
CA PHE A 40 -4.30 10.14 -4.89
C PHE A 40 -3.75 11.15 -5.90
N LEU A 41 -4.11 11.03 -7.18
CA LEU A 41 -3.66 11.98 -8.18
C LEU A 41 -4.49 13.26 -8.10
N LEU A 42 -3.81 14.41 -8.21
CA LEU A 42 -4.50 15.68 -8.42
C LEU A 42 -5.31 15.58 -9.71
N LYS A 43 -6.63 15.72 -9.59
CA LYS A 43 -7.51 15.72 -10.75
C LYS A 43 -7.22 16.97 -11.59
N PRO A 44 -7.11 16.83 -12.92
CA PRO A 44 -6.95 17.99 -13.78
C PRO A 44 -8.16 18.92 -13.56
N LYS A 45 -7.90 20.22 -13.41
CA LYS A 45 -8.94 21.24 -13.42
C LYS A 45 -9.38 21.42 -14.87
N THR A 46 -10.44 20.73 -15.26
CA THR A 46 -11.05 20.93 -16.58
C THR A 46 -11.70 22.32 -16.58
N HIS A 47 -11.18 23.21 -17.43
CA HIS A 47 -11.78 24.52 -17.74
C HIS A 47 -12.81 24.36 -18.86
#